data_AF-A0A6P6A7Y7-F1
#
_entry.id   AF-A0A6P6A7Y7-F1
#
_cell.length_a   1.000
_cell.length_b   1.000
_cell.length_c   1.000
_cell.angle_alpha   90.00
_cell.angle_beta   90.00
_cell.angle_gamma   90.00
#
_symmetry.space_group_name_H-M   'P 1'
#
loop_
_entity.id
_entity.type
_entity.pdbx_description
1 polymer ?
#
loop_
_entity_poly.entity_id
_entity_poly.type
_entity_poly.pdbx_seq_one_letter_code
_entity_poly.pdbx_strand_id
1 'polypeptide(L)'
;MEELHEIANAYFEVASRDIKEEARKFFNKLDSNMDGKVSLHEYLGFMRQEKYQNLRSSDLFKQLCRGKSETLEFMDVVTLYYIIRSGRPFCDGCNQFIKDTYFCCIECFDSSNENYCLCCQCFKSKNYITGSQSHRHQFVDNFALLELKRAAVSNKGKRERMKARLKVIGEKH
;
A
#
# COMPACT_ATOMS: atom_id res chain seq x y z
N MET A 1 4.31 3.05 12.92
CA MET A 1 2.97 2.53 13.27
C MET A 1 2.12 3.64 13.82
N GLU A 2 2.62 4.40 14.81
CA GLU A 2 1.90 5.58 15.31
C GLU A 2 1.47 6.55 14.21
N GLU A 3 2.38 6.92 13.31
CA GLU A 3 2.01 7.79 12.17
C GLU A 3 0.95 7.14 11.25
N LEU A 4 0.99 5.83 11.05
CA LEU A 4 -0.04 5.13 10.25
C LEU A 4 -1.39 5.12 10.95
N HIS A 5 -1.38 5.00 12.28
CA HIS A 5 -2.57 5.09 13.11
C HIS A 5 -3.20 6.49 13.01
N GLU A 6 -2.39 7.55 13.05
CA GLU A 6 -2.83 8.94 12.87
C GLU A 6 -3.38 9.18 11.47
N ILE A 7 -2.65 8.75 10.42
CA ILE A 7 -3.10 8.87 9.03
C ILE A 7 -4.42 8.14 8.83
N ALA A 8 -4.52 6.88 9.28
CA ALA A 8 -5.74 6.09 9.14
C ALA A 8 -6.91 6.74 9.88
N ASN A 9 -6.68 7.29 11.09
CA ASN A 9 -7.70 8.03 11.82
C ASN A 9 -8.16 9.26 11.05
N ALA A 10 -7.24 10.08 10.52
CA ALA A 10 -7.57 11.26 9.74
C ALA A 10 -8.41 10.93 8.49
N TYR A 11 -8.04 9.88 7.74
CA TYR A 11 -8.85 9.40 6.62
C TYR A 11 -10.23 8.89 7.07
N PHE A 12 -10.28 8.17 8.19
CA PHE A 12 -11.53 7.62 8.70
C PHE A 12 -12.49 8.71 9.20
N GLU A 13 -12.01 9.76 9.87
CA GLU A 13 -12.82 10.86 10.38
C GLU A 13 -13.62 11.54 9.27
N VAL A 14 -12.96 11.85 8.14
CA VAL A 14 -13.56 12.52 6.98
C VAL A 14 -14.23 11.56 6.00
N ALA A 15 -14.12 10.24 6.21
CA ALA A 15 -14.68 9.25 5.32
C ALA A 15 -16.21 9.33 5.23
N SER A 16 -16.74 8.96 4.06
CA SER A 16 -18.19 8.81 3.84
C SER A 16 -18.78 7.75 4.78
N ARG A 17 -20.12 7.80 4.96
CA ARG A 17 -20.84 6.79 5.74
C ARG A 17 -20.58 5.37 5.23
N ASP A 18 -20.56 5.20 3.91
CA ASP A 18 -20.34 3.90 3.27
C ASP A 18 -18.96 3.32 3.62
N ILE A 19 -17.90 4.14 3.56
CA ILE A 19 -16.55 3.70 3.93
C ILE A 19 -16.48 3.34 5.42
N LYS A 20 -17.13 4.13 6.29
CA LYS A 20 -17.20 3.83 7.73
C LYS A 20 -17.94 2.52 7.99
N GLU A 21 -19.01 2.26 7.25
CA GLU A 21 -19.76 1.00 7.33
C GLU A 21 -18.95 -0.19 6.79
N GLU A 22 -18.20 -0.01 5.70
CA GLU A 22 -17.27 -1.03 5.19
C GLU A 22 -16.19 -1.39 6.22
N ALA A 23 -15.60 -0.39 6.88
CA ALA A 23 -14.62 -0.61 7.93
C ALA A 23 -15.23 -1.34 9.14
N ARG A 24 -16.48 -1.01 9.51
CA ARG A 24 -17.21 -1.75 10.56
C ARG A 24 -17.50 -3.20 10.16
N LYS A 25 -17.94 -3.43 8.92
CA LYS A 25 -18.14 -4.78 8.38
C LYS A 25 -16.83 -5.57 8.33
N PHE A 26 -15.72 -4.90 8.03
CA PHE A 26 -14.40 -5.51 8.07
C PHE A 26 -14.02 -5.90 9.51
N PHE A 27 -14.20 -5.00 10.48
CA PHE A 27 -13.99 -5.31 11.90
C PHE A 27 -14.80 -6.52 12.37
N ASN A 28 -16.11 -6.53 12.14
CA ASN A 28 -17.00 -7.62 12.56
C ASN A 28 -16.65 -8.97 11.88
N LYS A 29 -15.94 -8.96 10.75
CA LYS A 29 -15.46 -10.20 10.11
C LYS A 29 -14.18 -10.73 10.76
N LEU A 30 -13.38 -9.86 11.37
CA LEU A 30 -12.21 -10.27 12.14
C LEU A 30 -12.60 -10.69 13.55
N ASP A 31 -13.47 -9.93 14.22
CA ASP A 31 -14.03 -10.23 15.55
C ASP A 31 -15.08 -11.36 15.43
N SER A 32 -14.60 -12.59 15.39
CA SER A 32 -15.40 -13.77 15.06
C SER A 32 -16.23 -14.27 16.25
N ASN A 33 -15.76 -14.01 17.47
CA ASN A 33 -16.45 -14.35 18.70
C ASN A 33 -17.36 -13.22 19.20
N MET A 34 -17.34 -12.05 18.55
CA MET A 34 -18.14 -10.86 18.85
C MET A 34 -17.87 -10.29 20.25
N ASP A 35 -16.63 -10.39 20.74
CA ASP A 35 -16.24 -9.86 22.05
C ASP A 35 -15.82 -8.37 22.02
N GLY A 36 -15.89 -7.74 20.84
CA GLY A 36 -15.62 -6.32 20.63
C GLY A 36 -14.15 -5.99 20.42
N LYS A 37 -13.28 -6.99 20.28
CA LYS A 37 -11.84 -6.86 20.02
C LYS A 37 -11.39 -8.01 19.13
N VAL A 38 -10.18 -7.91 18.56
CA VAL A 38 -9.65 -8.97 17.70
C VAL A 38 -8.40 -9.56 18.32
N SER A 39 -8.46 -10.85 18.62
CA SER A 39 -7.30 -11.61 19.11
C SER A 39 -6.32 -11.96 17.98
N LEU A 40 -5.08 -12.30 18.34
CA LEU A 40 -4.09 -12.78 17.36
C LEU A 40 -4.59 -14.03 16.62
N HIS A 41 -5.32 -14.91 17.30
CA HIS A 41 -5.86 -16.12 16.68
C HIS A 41 -6.85 -15.79 15.57
N GLU A 42 -7.79 -14.89 15.84
CA GLU A 42 -8.80 -14.44 14.89
C GLU A 42 -8.17 -13.71 13.70
N TYR A 43 -7.23 -12.81 13.98
CA TYR A 43 -6.43 -12.15 12.96
C TYR A 43 -5.74 -13.16 12.04
N LEU A 44 -4.96 -14.09 12.60
CA LEU A 44 -4.22 -15.08 11.81
C LEU A 44 -5.15 -16.05 11.08
N GLY A 45 -6.33 -16.34 11.64
CA GLY A 45 -7.37 -17.14 11.01
C GLY A 45 -7.95 -16.44 9.79
N PHE A 46 -8.34 -15.17 9.94
CA PHE A 46 -8.88 -14.35 8.86
C PHE A 46 -7.87 -14.15 7.72
N MET A 47 -6.60 -13.91 8.04
CA MET A 47 -5.54 -13.69 7.05
C MET A 47 -5.13 -14.94 6.25
N ARG A 48 -5.71 -16.12 6.52
CA ARG A 48 -5.54 -17.32 5.67
C ARG A 48 -6.22 -17.19 4.30
N GLN A 49 -7.11 -16.21 4.12
CA GLN A 49 -7.68 -15.93 2.81
C GLN A 49 -6.57 -15.52 1.84
N GLU A 50 -6.56 -16.09 0.62
CA GLU A 50 -5.47 -15.91 -0.36
C GLU A 50 -5.06 -14.45 -0.55
N LYS A 51 -6.05 -13.55 -0.63
CA LYS A 51 -5.84 -12.10 -0.80
C LYS A 51 -5.11 -11.38 0.33
N TYR A 52 -4.89 -12.02 1.49
CA TYR A 52 -4.26 -11.41 2.66
C TYR A 52 -3.06 -12.18 3.20
N GLN A 53 -2.54 -13.16 2.46
CA GLN A 53 -1.47 -14.05 2.93
C GLN A 53 -0.20 -13.29 3.37
N ASN A 54 0.18 -12.28 2.63
CA ASN A 54 1.27 -11.35 2.92
C ASN A 54 1.07 -10.55 4.22
N LEU A 55 -0.17 -10.37 4.67
CA LEU A 55 -0.49 -9.71 5.95
C LEU A 55 -0.52 -10.69 7.13
N ARG A 56 -0.43 -12.00 6.90
CA ARG A 56 -0.49 -13.03 7.94
C ARG A 56 0.80 -13.09 8.77
N SER A 57 1.03 -12.05 9.56
CA SER A 57 2.23 -11.86 10.39
C SER A 57 1.83 -11.49 11.82
N SER A 58 2.33 -12.27 12.79
CA SER A 58 2.19 -11.94 14.21
C SER A 58 2.94 -10.66 14.58
N ASP A 59 4.04 -10.36 13.89
CA ASP A 59 4.78 -9.12 14.10
C ASP A 59 4.01 -7.90 13.59
N LEU A 60 3.28 -8.02 12.48
CA LEU A 60 2.39 -6.96 12.01
C LEU A 60 1.22 -6.76 12.99
N PHE A 61 0.62 -7.84 13.49
CA PHE A 61 -0.42 -7.77 14.52
C PHE A 61 0.05 -6.99 15.76
N LYS A 62 1.20 -7.38 16.33
CA LYS A 62 1.77 -6.70 17.51
C LYS A 62 2.05 -5.21 17.24
N GLN A 63 2.45 -4.89 16.02
CA GLN A 63 2.70 -3.53 15.58
C GLN A 63 1.42 -2.70 15.43
N LEU A 64 0.29 -3.34 15.11
CA LEU A 64 -1.02 -2.69 15.01
C LEU A 64 -1.68 -2.48 16.36
N CYS A 65 -1.36 -3.30 17.38
CA CYS A 65 -1.84 -3.05 18.74
C CYS A 65 -1.28 -1.71 19.25
N ARG A 66 -2.13 -0.71 19.49
CA ARG A 66 -1.69 0.51 20.15
C ARG A 66 -1.35 0.25 21.62
N GLY A 67 -0.21 0.78 22.05
CA GLY A 67 0.21 0.75 23.45
C GLY A 67 0.52 -0.65 23.99
N LYS A 68 -0.16 -1.04 25.08
CA LYS A 68 0.03 -2.34 25.76
C LYS A 68 -1.14 -3.32 25.54
N SER A 69 -1.99 -3.05 24.55
CA SER A 69 -3.10 -3.95 24.25
C SER A 69 -2.58 -5.28 23.67
N GLU A 70 -3.19 -6.39 24.08
CA GLU A 70 -2.93 -7.72 23.49
C GLU A 70 -3.89 -8.05 22.35
N THR A 71 -4.83 -7.15 22.06
CA THR A 71 -5.88 -7.30 21.05
C THR A 71 -6.01 -6.05 20.20
N LEU A 72 -6.48 -6.18 18.96
CA LEU A 72 -6.78 -5.02 18.13
C LEU A 72 -8.16 -4.47 18.51
N GLU A 73 -8.19 -3.19 18.85
CA GLU A 73 -9.45 -2.46 18.98
C GLU A 73 -9.94 -1.99 17.62
N PHE A 74 -11.14 -1.39 17.58
CA PHE A 74 -11.73 -0.93 16.31
C PHE A 74 -10.80 -0.01 15.51
N MET A 75 -10.13 0.95 16.16
CA MET A 75 -9.25 1.90 15.46
C MET A 75 -7.93 1.27 14.99
N ASP A 76 -7.48 0.19 15.63
CA ASP A 76 -6.34 -0.59 15.15
C ASP A 76 -6.71 -1.34 13.86
N VAL A 77 -7.93 -1.89 13.82
CA VAL A 77 -8.46 -2.55 12.62
C VAL A 77 -8.79 -1.56 11.50
N VAL A 78 -9.21 -0.33 11.81
CA VAL A 78 -9.31 0.76 10.82
C VAL A 78 -7.94 1.04 10.20
N THR A 79 -6.87 0.98 10.99
CA THR A 79 -5.50 1.15 10.50
C THR A 79 -5.09 0.01 9.56
N LEU A 80 -5.40 -1.24 9.92
CA LEU A 80 -5.24 -2.39 9.05
C LEU A 80 -6.05 -2.26 7.74
N TYR A 81 -7.30 -1.83 7.83
CA TYR A 81 -8.17 -1.60 6.67
C TYR A 81 -7.58 -0.52 5.74
N TYR A 82 -7.05 0.57 6.31
CA TYR A 82 -6.32 1.59 5.56
C TYR A 82 -5.07 1.02 4.86
N ILE A 83 -4.25 0.22 5.55
CA ILE A 83 -3.06 -0.43 4.98
C ILE A 83 -3.42 -1.26 3.74
N ILE A 84 -4.49 -2.05 3.84
CA ILE A 84 -5.00 -2.88 2.73
C ILE A 84 -5.47 -2.00 1.58
N ARG A 85 -6.35 -1.02 1.86
CA ARG A 85 -6.98 -0.17 0.84
C ARG A 85 -5.99 0.76 0.13
N SER A 86 -4.96 1.20 0.82
CA SER A 86 -3.91 2.07 0.27
C SER A 86 -2.84 1.29 -0.52
N GLY A 87 -2.87 -0.05 -0.48
CA GLY A 87 -1.91 -0.89 -1.20
C GLY A 87 -0.48 -0.75 -0.68
N ARG A 88 -0.29 -0.47 0.61
CA ARG A 88 1.05 -0.30 1.19
C ARG A 88 1.88 -1.57 1.02
N PRO A 89 3.12 -1.46 0.49
CA PRO A 89 3.89 -2.63 0.10
C PRO A 89 4.60 -3.29 1.28
N PHE A 90 4.99 -4.54 1.06
CA PHE A 90 6.03 -5.22 1.82
C PHE A 90 7.36 -5.07 1.09
N CYS A 91 8.47 -5.19 1.83
CA CYS A 91 9.80 -5.13 1.25
C CYS A 91 10.15 -6.45 0.58
N ASP A 92 10.42 -6.46 -0.72
CA ASP A 92 10.84 -7.66 -1.47
C ASP A 92 12.21 -8.19 -1.03
N GLY A 93 13.02 -7.37 -0.34
CA GLY A 93 14.35 -7.77 0.15
C GLY A 93 14.36 -8.44 1.53
N CYS A 94 13.41 -8.15 2.41
CA CYS A 94 13.38 -8.70 3.78
C CYS A 94 11.99 -9.17 4.23
N ASN A 95 10.98 -9.08 3.36
CA ASN A 95 9.59 -9.44 3.59
C ASN A 95 8.91 -8.72 4.78
N GLN A 96 9.48 -7.60 5.23
CA GLN A 96 8.91 -6.78 6.30
C GLN A 96 7.95 -5.73 5.75
N PHE A 97 6.88 -5.47 6.50
CA PHE A 97 5.92 -4.42 6.17
C PHE A 97 6.60 -3.04 6.15
N ILE A 98 6.39 -2.26 5.07
CA ILE A 98 6.99 -0.94 4.94
C ILE A 98 6.01 0.13 5.44
N LYS A 99 6.42 0.80 6.52
CA LYS A 99 5.57 1.76 7.25
C LYS A 99 5.63 3.18 6.68
N ASP A 100 6.76 3.52 6.09
CA ASP A 100 7.15 4.87 5.71
C ASP A 100 7.75 4.84 4.29
N THR A 101 8.59 5.83 3.96
CA THR A 101 9.25 6.04 2.70
C THR A 101 9.93 4.76 2.23
N TYR A 102 9.66 4.40 0.98
CA TYR A 102 10.16 3.19 0.34
C TYR A 102 10.61 3.48 -1.08
N PHE A 103 11.47 2.62 -1.59
CA PHE A 103 11.96 2.68 -2.96
C PHE A 103 11.19 1.69 -3.81
N CYS A 104 10.68 2.14 -4.94
CA CYS A 104 9.95 1.31 -5.89
C CYS A 104 10.68 1.30 -7.24
N CYS A 105 10.74 0.14 -7.87
CA CYS A 105 11.18 -0.01 -9.24
C CYS A 105 10.14 0.61 -10.19
N ILE A 106 10.57 1.54 -11.04
CA ILE A 106 9.69 2.27 -11.96
C ILE A 106 9.06 1.30 -12.97
N GLU A 107 9.89 0.42 -13.54
CA GLU A 107 9.50 -0.52 -14.58
C GLU A 107 8.47 -1.53 -14.06
N CYS A 108 8.69 -2.07 -12.87
CA CYS A 108 7.73 -2.96 -12.20
C CYS A 108 6.40 -2.25 -11.92
N PHE A 109 6.47 -1.03 -11.38
CA PHE A 109 5.30 -0.21 -11.08
C PHE A 109 4.43 0.04 -12.33
N ASP A 110 5.04 0.26 -13.49
CA ASP A 110 4.32 0.48 -14.75
C ASP A 110 3.79 -0.81 -15.39
N SER A 111 4.41 -1.96 -15.11
CA SER A 111 4.10 -3.25 -15.74
C SER A 111 2.84 -3.96 -15.23
N SER A 112 2.10 -3.37 -14.29
CA SER A 112 0.80 -3.81 -13.74
C SER A 112 0.72 -5.17 -13.03
N ASN A 113 1.70 -6.07 -13.20
CA ASN A 113 1.61 -7.42 -12.64
C ASN A 113 2.22 -7.56 -11.25
N GLU A 114 3.34 -6.90 -10.94
CA GLU A 114 3.96 -6.98 -9.61
C GLU A 114 4.74 -5.70 -9.30
N ASN A 115 4.51 -5.09 -8.14
CA ASN A 115 5.35 -4.01 -7.63
C ASN A 115 6.61 -4.61 -7.03
N TYR A 116 7.76 -3.97 -7.25
CA TYR A 116 9.01 -4.34 -6.57
C TYR A 116 9.46 -3.17 -5.69
N CYS A 117 9.29 -3.33 -4.38
CA CYS A 117 9.44 -2.31 -3.37
C CYS A 117 10.47 -2.72 -2.30
N LEU A 118 11.31 -1.77 -1.89
CA LEU A 118 12.33 -1.99 -0.88
C LEU A 118 12.23 -0.96 0.24
N CYS A 119 12.43 -1.41 1.47
CA CYS A 119 12.71 -0.50 2.57
C CYS A 119 14.09 0.17 2.38
N CYS A 120 14.30 1.31 3.03
CA CYS A 120 15.54 2.07 2.94
C CYS A 120 16.79 1.22 3.26
N GLN A 121 16.71 0.31 4.23
CA GLN A 121 17.82 -0.57 4.59
C GLN A 121 18.17 -1.54 3.46
N CYS A 122 17.18 -2.24 2.88
CA CYS A 122 17.42 -3.17 1.78
C CYS A 122 17.88 -2.46 0.50
N PHE A 123 17.38 -1.26 0.23
CA PHE A 123 17.86 -0.44 -0.87
C PHE A 123 19.34 -0.04 -0.68
N LYS A 124 19.70 0.48 0.50
CA LYS A 124 21.09 0.86 0.82
C LYS A 124 22.06 -0.34 0.74
N SER A 125 21.63 -1.50 1.21
CA SER A 125 22.43 -2.74 1.18
C SER A 125 22.50 -3.40 -0.20
N LYS A 126 21.84 -2.84 -1.23
CA LYS A 126 21.80 -3.40 -2.59
C LYS A 126 21.23 -4.82 -2.65
N ASN A 127 20.26 -5.13 -1.79
CA ASN A 127 19.61 -6.45 -1.76
C ASN A 127 18.81 -6.78 -3.05
N TYR A 128 18.71 -5.84 -3.99
CA TYR A 128 18.15 -6.04 -5.34
C TYR A 128 19.19 -6.52 -6.36
N ILE A 129 20.48 -6.57 -6.01
CA ILE A 129 21.57 -6.98 -6.91
C ILE A 129 22.12 -8.37 -6.52
N THR A 130 21.81 -8.86 -5.32
CA THR A 130 22.40 -10.07 -4.75
C THR A 130 21.58 -11.32 -5.09
N GLY A 131 22.17 -12.29 -5.82
CA GLY A 131 21.55 -13.59 -6.15
C GLY A 131 21.39 -13.85 -7.66
N SER A 132 20.66 -14.92 -8.02
CA SER A 132 20.40 -15.33 -9.42
C SER A 132 19.39 -14.44 -10.17
N GLN A 133 18.72 -13.51 -9.47
CA GLN A 133 17.78 -12.53 -10.02
C GLN A 133 18.23 -11.11 -9.69
N SER A 134 19.26 -10.64 -10.38
CA SER A 134 19.71 -9.25 -10.31
C SER A 134 18.64 -8.33 -10.89
N HIS A 135 17.97 -7.55 -10.04
CA HIS A 135 16.94 -6.59 -10.41
C HIS A 135 17.58 -5.23 -10.73
N ARG A 136 18.15 -5.08 -11.92
CA ARG A 136 18.94 -3.90 -12.34
C ARG A 136 18.12 -2.74 -12.90
N HIS A 137 16.90 -2.57 -12.43
CA HIS A 137 15.99 -1.50 -12.85
C HIS A 137 16.23 -0.20 -12.08
N GLN A 138 15.61 0.89 -12.56
CA GLN A 138 15.68 2.17 -11.88
C GLN A 138 14.72 2.22 -10.69
N PHE A 139 15.24 2.64 -9.54
CA PHE A 139 14.45 2.84 -8.33
C PHE A 139 14.31 4.32 -8.01
N VAL A 140 13.15 4.69 -7.48
CA VAL A 140 12.87 6.01 -6.90
C VAL A 140 12.06 5.84 -5.62
N ASP A 141 12.13 6.80 -4.71
CA ASP A 141 11.26 6.78 -3.55
C ASP A 141 9.80 7.07 -3.93
N ASN A 142 8.87 6.77 -3.02
CA ASN A 142 7.43 6.94 -3.26
C ASN A 142 7.00 8.40 -3.49
N PHE A 143 7.72 9.41 -3.00
CA PHE A 143 7.42 10.81 -3.31
C PHE A 143 7.89 11.18 -4.71
N ALA A 144 9.12 10.80 -5.07
CA ALA A 144 9.65 10.99 -6.42
C ALA A 144 8.80 10.25 -7.48
N LEU A 145 8.30 9.05 -7.15
CA LEU A 145 7.38 8.31 -8.03
C LEU A 145 6.08 9.07 -8.31
N LEU A 146 5.48 9.71 -7.28
CA LEU A 146 4.29 10.53 -7.45
C LEU A 146 4.54 11.74 -8.36
N GLU A 147 5.70 12.39 -8.23
CA GLU A 147 6.08 13.50 -9.12
C GLU A 147 6.32 13.04 -10.56
N LEU A 148 6.94 11.87 -10.77
CA LEU A 148 7.08 11.28 -12.11
C LEU A 148 5.71 11.00 -12.74
N LYS A 149 4.74 10.47 -11.98
CA LYS A 149 3.37 10.27 -12.46
C LYS A 149 2.68 11.59 -12.81
N ARG A 150 2.83 12.63 -11.97
CA ARG A 150 2.29 13.97 -12.25
C ARG A 150 2.86 14.55 -13.55
N ALA A 151 4.17 14.42 -13.76
CA ALA A 151 4.83 14.87 -14.97
C ALA A 151 4.36 14.09 -16.21
N ALA A 152 4.18 12.77 -16.08
CA ALA A 152 3.70 11.90 -17.16
C ALA A 152 2.28 12.28 -17.62
N VAL A 153 1.36 12.53 -16.68
CA VAL A 153 -0.01 12.98 -17.00
C VAL A 153 0.01 14.35 -17.71
N SER A 154 0.82 15.29 -17.22
CA SER A 154 0.96 16.62 -17.82
C SER A 154 1.51 16.55 -19.25
N ASN A 155 2.48 15.68 -19.50
CA ASN A 155 3.07 15.47 -20.83
C ASN A 155 2.14 14.72 -21.79
N LYS A 156 1.35 13.76 -21.29
CA LYS A 156 0.31 13.08 -22.07
C LYS A 156 -0.74 14.08 -22.57
N GLY A 157 -1.22 14.96 -21.69
CA GLY A 157 -2.16 16.02 -22.07
C GLY A 157 -1.61 16.98 -23.13
N LYS A 158 -0.31 17.32 -23.06
CA LYS A 158 0.36 18.12 -24.11
C LYS A 158 0.44 17.37 -25.44
N ARG A 159 0.82 16.09 -25.43
CA ARG A 159 0.92 15.25 -26.64
C ARG A 159 -0.44 15.03 -27.31
N GLU A 160 -1.50 14.81 -26.52
CA GLU A 160 -2.87 14.64 -27.03
C GLU A 160 -3.41 15.93 -27.65
N ARG A 161 -3.19 17.09 -27.01
CA ARG A 161 -3.53 18.40 -27.59
C ARG A 161 -2.79 18.68 -28.89
N MET A 162 -1.50 18.32 -28.96
CA MET A 162 -0.71 18.45 -30.19
C MET A 162 -1.21 17.53 -31.31
N LYS A 163 -1.52 16.26 -31.00
CA LYS A 163 -2.14 15.32 -31.95
C LYS A 163 -3.51 15.80 -32.44
N ALA A 164 -4.35 16.34 -31.57
CA ALA A 164 -5.64 16.91 -31.94
C ALA A 164 -5.49 18.11 -32.89
N ARG A 165 -4.54 19.02 -32.61
CA ARG A 165 -4.24 20.15 -33.50
C ARG A 165 -3.73 19.71 -34.88
N LEU A 166 -2.87 18.69 -34.94
CA LEU A 166 -2.35 18.17 -36.21
C LEU A 166 -3.44 17.45 -37.04
N LYS A 167 -4.39 16.76 -36.41
CA LYS A 167 -5.55 16.17 -37.10
C LYS A 167 -6.46 17.23 -37.74
N VAL A 168 -6.74 18.32 -37.04
CA VAL A 168 -7.52 19.46 -37.58
C VAL A 168 -6.85 20.11 -38.80
N ILE A 169 -5.53 20.02 -38.91
CA ILE A 169 -4.76 20.56 -40.05
C ILE A 169 -4.76 19.57 -41.23
N GLY A 170 -4.84 18.25 -40.97
CA GLY A 170 -4.77 17.20 -41.99
C GLY A 170 -6.09 16.85 -42.70
N GLU A 171 -7.23 17.39 -42.27
CA GLU A 171 -8.57 17.13 -42.86
C GLU A 171 -9.02 18.22 -43.86
N LYS A 172 -8.14 19.15 -44.22
CA LYS A 172 -8.41 20.18 -45.24
C LYS A 172 -7.75 19.85 -46.57
N HIS A 173 -8.14 18.75 -47.22
CA HIS A 173 -7.89 18.53 -48.65
C HIS A 173 -9.00 17.70 -49.28
#